data_AF-A0A0A2GWH4-F1
#
_entry.id   AF-A0A0A2GWH4-F1
#
_cell.length_a   1.000
_cell.length_b   1.000
_cell.length_c   1.000
_cell.angle_alpha   90.00
_cell.angle_beta   90.00
_cell.angle_gamma   90.00
#
_symmetry.space_group_name_H-M   'P 1'
#
loop_
_entity.id
_entity.type
_entity.pdbx_description
1 polymer ?
#
loop_
_entity_poly.entity_id
_entity_poly.type
_entity_poly.pdbx_seq_one_letter_code
_entity_poly.pdbx_strand_id
1 'polypeptide(L)'
;MMRFTLFLLASCFLLIGGCESTKSTPVETTKPATPVVVIEAEPEPLKEVVEDENVDVYKKLIFNTKLGVSPKRPNWVLFSNGTYIIFPRGTSKEDMRKSALGFLQRFTSETASVRKSPLTKGWIASTPKGVYNYVALNQASSRLATDQELATIGLQNIKKDKADPIIVHINTPK
;
A
#
# COMPACT_ATOMS: atom_id res chain seq x y z
N MET A 1 11.06 52.66 8.48
CA MET A 1 12.53 52.65 8.56
C MET A 1 13.04 51.37 7.93
N MET A 2 13.68 51.47 6.78
CA MET A 2 14.16 50.35 5.97
C MET A 2 15.63 50.65 5.64
N ARG A 3 16.54 49.71 5.88
CA ARG A 3 17.93 49.79 5.44
C ARG A 3 18.29 48.49 4.73
N PHE A 4 18.33 48.57 3.41
CA PHE A 4 19.03 47.63 2.54
C PHE A 4 20.53 47.94 2.59
N THR A 5 21.37 46.91 2.61
CA THR A 5 22.81 47.06 2.41
C THR A 5 23.24 46.08 1.32
N LEU A 6 23.86 46.65 0.30
CA LEU A 6 24.34 46.03 -0.94
C LEU A 6 25.88 45.95 -0.90
N PHE A 7 26.43 45.12 -1.81
CA PHE A 7 27.83 45.03 -2.30
C PHE A 7 28.69 43.92 -1.66
N LEU A 8 29.57 43.19 -2.38
CA LEU A 8 30.18 43.37 -3.71
C LEU A 8 30.70 42.01 -4.23
N LEU A 9 30.81 41.86 -5.55
CA LEU A 9 31.44 40.76 -6.30
C LEU A 9 32.94 40.60 -6.02
N ALA A 10 33.45 39.38 -6.23
CA ALA A 10 34.84 39.15 -6.66
C ALA A 10 34.91 37.95 -7.63
N SER A 11 35.05 38.28 -8.91
CA SER A 11 35.41 37.36 -10.00
C SER A 11 36.91 37.53 -10.26
N CYS A 12 37.67 36.44 -10.37
CA CYS A 12 39.01 36.48 -10.96
C CYS A 12 39.14 35.43 -12.07
N PHE A 13 39.40 35.97 -13.25
CA PHE A 13 39.77 35.34 -14.50
C PHE A 13 41.25 34.93 -14.52
N LEU A 14 41.64 34.31 -15.64
CA LEU A 14 42.95 34.29 -16.32
C LEU A 14 43.72 32.94 -16.22
N LEU A 15 44.37 32.38 -17.26
CA LEU A 15 44.45 32.62 -18.70
C LEU A 15 45.25 31.45 -19.36
N ILE A 16 44.84 31.07 -20.58
CA ILE A 16 45.59 30.73 -21.83
C ILE A 16 46.81 29.76 -21.82
N GLY A 17 46.77 28.84 -22.81
CA GLY A 17 47.92 28.33 -23.59
C GLY A 17 47.77 26.83 -23.90
N GLY A 18 47.76 26.28 -25.12
CA GLY A 18 48.15 26.73 -26.45
C GLY A 18 49.06 25.67 -27.11
N CYS A 19 48.65 25.14 -28.27
CA CYS A 19 49.42 24.48 -29.35
C CYS A 19 49.78 22.95 -29.33
N GLU A 20 49.10 22.24 -30.25
CA GLU A 20 49.58 21.41 -31.38
C GLU A 20 50.64 20.27 -31.26
N SER A 21 50.15 19.07 -31.62
CA SER A 21 50.66 18.09 -32.63
C SER A 21 52.13 17.63 -32.61
N THR A 22 52.38 16.31 -32.47
CA THR A 22 52.68 15.34 -33.56
C THR A 22 53.36 14.04 -33.03
N LYS A 23 52.78 12.88 -33.39
CA LYS A 23 53.29 11.48 -33.55
C LYS A 23 54.47 10.94 -32.70
N SER A 24 54.24 9.79 -32.05
CA SER A 24 54.90 8.49 -32.34
C SER A 24 54.37 7.34 -31.43
N THR A 25 54.07 6.19 -32.03
CA THR A 25 53.73 4.88 -31.40
C THR A 25 55.04 4.07 -31.14
N PRO A 26 55.04 2.81 -30.64
CA PRO A 26 54.38 2.11 -29.50
C PRO A 26 55.39 1.34 -28.59
N VAL A 27 55.11 1.13 -27.30
CA VAL A 27 55.63 -0.01 -26.46
C VAL A 27 54.68 -0.15 -25.25
N GLU A 28 53.74 -1.10 -25.21
CA GLU A 28 53.82 -2.51 -24.75
C GLU A 28 53.18 -2.70 -23.36
N THR A 29 52.31 -3.72 -23.29
CA THR A 29 51.96 -4.58 -22.15
C THR A 29 51.23 -3.97 -20.93
N THR A 30 49.94 -4.30 -20.82
CA THR A 30 49.38 -5.27 -19.84
C THR A 30 48.02 -4.81 -19.30
N LYS A 31 47.01 -5.69 -19.49
CA LYS A 31 45.86 -6.01 -18.62
C LYS A 31 44.50 -5.91 -19.34
N PRO A 32 43.84 -7.04 -19.68
CA PRO A 32 42.48 -7.02 -20.19
C PRO A 32 41.51 -6.56 -19.08
N ALA A 33 40.76 -5.50 -19.34
CA ALA A 33 39.62 -5.10 -18.53
C ALA A 33 38.47 -6.07 -18.80
N THR A 34 38.05 -6.82 -17.79
CA THR A 34 36.86 -7.67 -17.82
C THR A 34 35.61 -6.81 -18.03
N PRO A 35 34.70 -7.15 -18.96
CA PRO A 35 33.46 -6.39 -19.13
C PRO A 35 32.52 -6.64 -17.95
N VAL A 36 32.09 -5.55 -17.30
CA VAL A 36 31.07 -5.56 -16.25
C VAL A 36 29.72 -5.86 -16.91
N VAL A 37 29.25 -7.10 -16.75
CA VAL A 37 27.90 -7.52 -17.13
C VAL A 37 26.92 -6.87 -16.15
N VAL A 38 26.17 -5.88 -16.64
CA VAL A 38 25.02 -5.32 -15.92
C VAL A 38 23.93 -6.37 -15.94
N ILE A 39 23.75 -7.06 -14.81
CA ILE A 39 22.60 -7.95 -14.60
C ILE A 39 21.43 -7.03 -14.27
N GLU A 40 20.59 -6.77 -15.26
CA GLU A 40 19.28 -6.14 -15.09
C GLU A 40 18.43 -7.11 -14.25
N ALA A 41 18.25 -6.80 -12.97
CA ALA A 41 17.45 -7.60 -12.06
C ALA A 41 15.98 -7.48 -12.49
N GLU A 42 15.49 -8.54 -13.13
CA GLU A 42 14.09 -8.73 -13.46
C GLU A 42 13.25 -8.66 -12.18
N PRO A 43 12.21 -7.81 -12.10
CA PRO A 43 11.43 -7.66 -10.88
C PRO A 43 10.66 -8.95 -10.59
N GLU A 44 10.80 -9.46 -9.36
CA GLU A 44 10.12 -10.67 -8.90
C GLU A 44 8.60 -10.59 -9.19
N PRO A 45 8.00 -11.63 -9.79
CA PRO A 45 6.58 -11.63 -10.10
C PRO A 45 5.77 -11.55 -8.81
N LEU A 46 4.81 -10.62 -8.80
CA LEU A 46 3.84 -10.46 -7.72
C LEU A 46 3.15 -11.80 -7.44
N LYS A 47 3.29 -12.26 -6.20
CA LYS A 47 2.79 -13.54 -5.71
C LYS A 47 1.37 -13.81 -6.19
N GLU A 48 1.26 -14.94 -6.87
CA GLU A 48 0.10 -15.46 -7.57
C GLU A 48 -1.16 -15.47 -6.69
N VAL A 49 -2.28 -15.13 -7.34
CA VAL A 49 -3.62 -15.13 -6.79
C VAL A 49 -3.92 -16.50 -6.20
N VAL A 50 -4.20 -16.55 -4.90
CA VAL A 50 -4.65 -17.77 -4.22
C VAL A 50 -5.85 -18.34 -5.01
N GLU A 51 -5.62 -19.48 -5.65
CA GLU A 51 -6.64 -20.32 -6.28
C GLU A 51 -7.73 -20.66 -5.24
N ASP A 52 -8.94 -20.98 -5.72
CA ASP A 52 -10.22 -21.12 -4.98
C ASP A 52 -10.22 -22.05 -3.74
N GLU A 53 -9.10 -22.63 -3.34
CA GLU A 53 -8.97 -23.70 -2.35
C GLU A 53 -9.06 -23.27 -0.87
N ASN A 54 -9.30 -21.99 -0.54
CA ASN A 54 -9.36 -21.56 0.86
C ASN A 54 -10.51 -20.61 1.24
N VAL A 55 -11.58 -20.58 0.45
CA VAL A 55 -12.79 -19.80 0.80
C VAL A 55 -13.37 -20.27 2.15
N ASP A 56 -13.23 -21.55 2.46
CA ASP A 56 -13.80 -22.19 3.65
C ASP A 56 -13.31 -21.59 4.98
N VAL A 57 -12.02 -21.30 5.10
CA VAL A 57 -11.45 -20.65 6.28
C VAL A 57 -12.00 -19.24 6.48
N TYR A 58 -12.35 -18.55 5.38
CA TYR A 58 -12.86 -17.18 5.43
C TYR A 58 -14.38 -17.07 5.37
N LYS A 59 -15.14 -18.16 5.23
CA LYS A 59 -16.62 -18.16 5.15
C LYS A 59 -17.28 -17.30 6.23
N LYS A 60 -16.85 -17.47 7.49
CA LYS A 60 -17.39 -16.71 8.63
C LYS A 60 -17.05 -15.22 8.55
N LEU A 61 -15.84 -14.90 8.11
CA LEU A 61 -15.40 -13.52 7.92
C LEU A 61 -16.21 -12.84 6.81
N ILE A 62 -16.30 -13.47 5.63
CA ILE A 62 -17.07 -12.98 4.48
C ILE A 62 -18.52 -12.73 4.87
N PHE A 63 -19.16 -13.69 5.56
CA PHE A 63 -20.53 -13.58 6.00
C PHE A 63 -20.75 -12.39 6.95
N ASN A 64 -19.92 -12.24 7.98
CA ASN A 64 -20.07 -11.14 8.93
C ASN A 64 -19.72 -9.78 8.31
N THR A 65 -18.73 -9.71 7.43
CA THR A 65 -18.44 -8.49 6.68
C THR A 65 -19.63 -8.09 5.81
N LYS A 66 -20.22 -9.03 5.07
CA LYS A 66 -21.41 -8.77 4.24
C LYS A 66 -22.56 -8.18 5.04
N LEU A 67 -22.81 -8.68 6.26
CA LEU A 67 -23.82 -8.16 7.17
C LEU A 67 -23.49 -6.77 7.74
N GLY A 68 -22.21 -6.38 7.78
CA GLY A 68 -21.75 -5.07 8.23
C GLY A 68 -21.72 -4.00 7.12
N VAL A 69 -21.70 -4.42 5.86
CA VAL A 69 -21.73 -3.55 4.68
C VAL A 69 -23.18 -3.22 4.32
N SER A 70 -23.44 -1.95 4.00
CA SER A 70 -24.76 -1.53 3.56
C SER A 70 -25.13 -2.17 2.21
N PRO A 71 -26.34 -2.74 2.05
CA PRO A 71 -26.80 -3.26 0.75
C PRO A 71 -26.82 -2.19 -0.37
N LYS A 72 -26.89 -0.91 -0.02
CA LYS A 72 -26.83 0.21 -0.97
C LYS A 72 -25.46 0.35 -1.64
N ARG A 73 -24.40 -0.16 -0.99
CA ARG A 73 -23.01 -0.08 -1.45
C ARG A 73 -22.43 -1.49 -1.63
N PRO A 74 -22.91 -2.22 -2.64
CA PRO A 74 -22.67 -3.65 -2.68
C PRO A 74 -21.30 -4.02 -3.26
N ASN A 75 -20.61 -3.11 -3.93
CA ASN A 75 -19.30 -3.41 -4.48
C ASN A 75 -18.25 -3.23 -3.39
N TRP A 76 -17.58 -4.31 -2.98
CA TRP A 76 -16.50 -4.25 -2.00
C TRP A 76 -15.48 -5.37 -2.18
N VAL A 77 -14.25 -5.09 -1.74
CA VAL A 77 -13.13 -6.04 -1.67
C VAL A 77 -12.79 -6.27 -0.20
N LEU A 78 -12.57 -7.52 0.19
CA LEU A 78 -12.23 -7.93 1.55
C LEU A 78 -10.90 -8.68 1.59
N PHE A 79 -10.09 -8.33 2.58
CA PHE A 79 -8.79 -8.92 2.88
C PHE A 79 -8.86 -9.87 4.08
N SER A 80 -7.84 -10.72 4.20
CA SER A 80 -7.79 -11.83 5.16
C SER A 80 -7.94 -11.45 6.64
N ASN A 81 -7.49 -10.27 7.06
CA ASN A 81 -7.64 -9.77 8.44
C ASN A 81 -8.90 -8.90 8.63
N GLY A 82 -9.85 -8.96 7.71
CA GLY A 82 -11.15 -8.28 7.83
C GLY A 82 -11.17 -6.85 7.31
N THR A 83 -10.08 -6.35 6.73
CA THR A 83 -10.08 -5.05 6.07
C THR A 83 -10.92 -5.12 4.82
N TYR A 84 -11.75 -4.12 4.57
CA TYR A 84 -12.52 -4.05 3.35
C TYR A 84 -12.66 -2.62 2.83
N ILE A 85 -12.74 -2.52 1.51
CA ILE A 85 -12.85 -1.26 0.76
C ILE A 85 -14.11 -1.34 -0.10
N ILE A 86 -14.91 -0.28 -0.05
CA ILE A 86 -16.17 -0.17 -0.79
C ILE A 86 -15.92 0.64 -2.07
N PHE A 87 -16.53 0.20 -3.17
CA PHE A 87 -16.44 0.81 -4.49
C PHE A 87 -17.80 1.30 -4.99
N PRO A 88 -17.82 2.26 -5.94
CA PRO A 88 -19.03 2.61 -6.66
C PRO A 88 -19.68 1.41 -7.36
N ARG A 89 -20.99 1.49 -7.58
CA ARG A 89 -21.69 0.53 -8.44
C ARG A 89 -21.15 0.63 -9.86
N GLY A 90 -21.06 -0.50 -10.56
CA GLY A 90 -20.54 -0.56 -11.93
C GLY A 90 -19.01 -0.67 -12.05
N THR A 91 -18.24 -0.51 -10.96
CA THR A 91 -16.80 -0.81 -11.00
C THR A 91 -16.59 -2.30 -11.29
N SER A 92 -15.73 -2.62 -12.27
CA SER A 92 -15.44 -4.00 -12.66
C SER A 92 -14.70 -4.75 -11.54
N LYS A 93 -14.85 -6.07 -11.48
CA LYS A 93 -14.14 -6.93 -10.50
C LYS A 93 -12.61 -6.76 -10.58
N GLU A 94 -12.09 -6.61 -11.80
CA GLU A 94 -10.68 -6.40 -12.10
C GLU A 94 -10.18 -5.05 -11.55
N ASP A 95 -10.91 -3.97 -11.82
CA ASP A 95 -10.56 -2.63 -11.35
C ASP A 95 -10.66 -2.53 -9.82
N MET A 96 -11.67 -3.15 -9.22
CA MET A 96 -11.81 -3.24 -7.77
C MET A 96 -10.59 -3.94 -7.16
N ARG A 97 -10.14 -5.07 -7.73
CA ARG A 97 -8.96 -5.79 -7.26
C ARG A 97 -7.71 -4.91 -7.30
N LYS A 98 -7.39 -4.34 -8.46
CA LYS A 98 -6.20 -3.48 -8.67
C LYS A 98 -6.24 -2.24 -7.77
N SER A 99 -7.39 -1.58 -7.72
CA SER A 99 -7.59 -0.36 -6.93
C SER A 99 -7.52 -0.65 -5.43
N ALA A 100 -8.07 -1.76 -4.95
CA ALA A 100 -8.01 -2.13 -3.54
C ALA A 100 -6.57 -2.36 -3.07
N LEU A 101 -5.77 -3.10 -3.85
CA LEU A 101 -4.35 -3.33 -3.57
C LEU A 101 -3.57 -2.02 -3.53
N GLY A 102 -3.67 -1.21 -4.59
CA GLY A 102 -2.95 0.06 -4.68
C GLY A 102 -3.39 1.06 -3.60
N PHE A 103 -4.69 1.10 -3.27
CA PHE A 103 -5.21 1.96 -2.22
C PHE A 103 -4.68 1.55 -0.84
N LEU A 104 -4.72 0.25 -0.52
CA LEU A 104 -4.27 -0.26 0.77
C LEU A 104 -2.76 -0.06 0.98
N GLN A 105 -1.94 -0.26 -0.05
CA GLN A 105 -0.49 0.00 0.01
C GLN A 105 -0.16 1.46 0.36
N ARG A 106 -0.92 2.42 -0.18
CA ARG A 106 -0.73 3.85 0.10
C ARG A 106 -1.46 4.33 1.35
N PHE A 107 -2.33 3.50 1.91
CA PHE A 107 -3.19 3.90 3.02
C PHE A 107 -2.38 4.21 4.28
N THR A 108 -2.74 5.32 4.93
CA THR A 108 -2.24 5.74 6.24
C THR A 108 -3.41 6.32 7.02
N SER A 109 -3.54 5.91 8.28
CA SER A 109 -4.49 6.49 9.21
C SER A 109 -4.06 6.20 10.63
N GLU A 110 -4.22 7.19 11.49
CA GLU A 110 -3.91 7.10 12.93
C GLU A 110 -5.17 6.85 13.77
N THR A 111 -6.35 7.05 13.17
CA THR A 111 -7.62 7.04 13.90
C THR A 111 -8.66 6.20 13.18
N ALA A 112 -9.47 5.51 13.98
CA ALA A 112 -10.65 4.80 13.52
C ALA A 112 -11.80 5.05 14.50
N SER A 113 -13.01 5.22 13.97
CA SER A 113 -14.24 5.19 14.76
C SER A 113 -14.82 3.79 14.75
N VAL A 114 -15.47 3.41 15.84
CA VAL A 114 -16.05 2.07 16.00
C VAL A 114 -17.56 2.18 16.05
N ARG A 115 -18.24 1.26 15.38
CA ARG A 115 -19.66 1.02 15.59
C ARG A 115 -19.93 -0.47 15.73
N LYS A 116 -20.85 -0.82 16.63
CA LYS A 116 -21.43 -2.16 16.66
C LYS A 116 -22.47 -2.27 15.56
N SER A 117 -22.39 -3.32 14.72
CA SER A 117 -23.49 -3.60 13.80
C SER A 117 -24.57 -4.38 14.55
N PRO A 118 -25.87 -4.05 14.38
CA PRO A 118 -26.94 -4.85 14.95
C PRO A 118 -27.03 -6.25 14.32
N LEU A 119 -26.41 -6.44 13.14
CA LEU A 119 -26.53 -7.67 12.36
C LEU A 119 -25.29 -8.59 12.45
N THR A 120 -24.14 -8.08 12.91
CA THR A 120 -22.89 -8.87 12.94
C THR A 120 -22.51 -9.23 14.37
N LYS A 121 -21.85 -10.38 14.54
CA LYS A 121 -21.21 -10.76 15.82
C LYS A 121 -19.85 -10.07 15.96
N GLY A 122 -19.83 -8.75 15.96
CA GLY A 122 -18.60 -7.96 16.05
C GLY A 122 -18.83 -6.45 15.84
N TRP A 123 -17.76 -5.76 15.46
CA TRP A 123 -17.74 -4.32 15.27
C TRP A 123 -17.15 -3.95 13.91
N ILE A 124 -17.44 -2.73 13.48
CA ILE A 124 -16.86 -2.13 12.29
C ILE A 124 -16.02 -0.95 12.72
N ALA A 125 -14.70 -1.08 12.57
CA ALA A 125 -13.78 0.05 12.63
C ALA A 125 -13.80 0.77 11.27
N SER A 126 -13.98 2.08 11.29
CA SER A 126 -14.09 2.93 10.10
C SER A 126 -13.05 4.03 10.17
N THR A 127 -12.25 4.16 9.11
CA THR A 127 -11.26 5.24 9.02
C THR A 127 -11.81 6.42 8.21
N PRO A 128 -11.36 7.66 8.44
CA PRO A 128 -11.83 8.83 7.70
C PRO A 128 -11.62 8.74 6.19
N LYS A 129 -10.63 7.96 5.73
CA LYS A 129 -10.29 7.83 4.31
C LYS A 129 -11.01 6.66 3.62
N GLY A 130 -11.99 6.02 4.26
CA GLY A 130 -12.83 5.01 3.60
C GLY A 130 -12.25 3.59 3.56
N VAL A 131 -11.26 3.28 4.41
CA VAL A 131 -10.91 1.90 4.75
C VAL A 131 -11.70 1.49 5.98
N TYR A 132 -12.28 0.30 5.94
CA TYR A 132 -13.04 -0.28 7.02
C TYR A 132 -12.39 -1.59 7.47
N ASN A 133 -12.64 -2.00 8.71
CA ASN A 133 -12.23 -3.31 9.19
C ASN A 133 -13.36 -3.92 10.02
N TYR A 134 -13.69 -5.19 9.75
CA TYR A 134 -14.54 -5.97 10.62
C TYR A 134 -13.71 -6.58 11.75
N VAL A 135 -14.03 -6.19 12.98
CA VAL A 135 -13.42 -6.72 14.20
C VAL A 135 -14.34 -7.80 14.77
N ALA A 136 -13.88 -9.04 14.73
CA ALA A 136 -14.62 -10.19 15.24
C ALA A 136 -14.64 -10.20 16.77
N LEU A 137 -15.71 -10.77 17.34
CA LEU A 137 -15.88 -10.85 18.79
C LEU A 137 -14.70 -11.51 19.53
N ASN A 138 -14.12 -12.57 18.96
CA ASN A 138 -12.99 -13.28 19.55
C ASN A 138 -11.68 -12.45 19.56
N GLN A 139 -11.59 -11.39 18.75
CA GLN A 139 -10.45 -10.48 18.78
C GLN A 139 -10.54 -9.47 19.94
N ALA A 140 -11.74 -9.22 20.45
CA ALA A 140 -12.01 -8.18 21.45
C ALA A 140 -11.79 -8.62 22.91
N SER A 141 -11.18 -9.79 23.16
CA SER A 141 -11.12 -10.46 24.48
C SER A 141 -12.50 -10.77 25.08
N SER A 142 -12.56 -11.64 26.10
CA SER A 142 -13.83 -12.06 26.72
C SER A 142 -14.52 -10.98 27.56
N ARG A 143 -13.82 -9.87 27.86
CA ARG A 143 -14.40 -8.67 28.49
C ARG A 143 -14.95 -7.72 27.43
N LEU A 144 -15.90 -6.87 27.82
CA LEU A 144 -16.41 -5.80 26.95
C LEU A 144 -15.26 -4.85 26.60
N ALA A 145 -14.69 -5.00 25.40
CA ALA A 145 -13.69 -4.08 24.87
C ALA A 145 -14.29 -2.68 24.69
N THR A 146 -13.48 -1.68 25.01
CA THR A 146 -13.80 -0.28 24.76
C THR A 146 -13.71 0.05 23.27
N ASP A 147 -14.39 1.12 22.83
CA ASP A 147 -14.30 1.57 21.45
C ASP A 147 -12.86 1.91 21.03
N GLN A 148 -12.03 2.41 21.96
CA GLN A 148 -10.62 2.70 21.70
C GLN A 148 -9.78 1.43 21.47
N GLU A 149 -10.02 0.37 22.24
CA GLU A 149 -9.37 -0.93 22.04
C GLU A 149 -9.79 -1.55 20.70
N LEU A 150 -11.09 -1.50 20.39
CA LEU A 150 -11.63 -1.99 19.11
C LEU A 150 -11.08 -1.20 17.91
N ALA A 151 -10.95 0.12 18.03
CA ALA A 151 -10.35 0.96 17.01
C ALA A 151 -8.89 0.56 16.76
N THR A 152 -8.15 0.31 17.84
CA THR A 152 -6.75 -0.12 17.80
C THR A 152 -6.62 -1.49 17.12
N ILE A 153 -7.46 -2.46 17.47
CA ILE A 153 -7.50 -3.78 16.80
C ILE A 153 -7.78 -3.61 15.30
N GLY A 154 -8.76 -2.78 14.94
CA GLY A 154 -9.08 -2.50 13.54
C GLY A 154 -7.91 -1.92 12.76
N LEU A 155 -7.21 -0.93 13.33
CA LEU A 155 -6.01 -0.34 12.72
C LEU A 155 -4.85 -1.35 12.61
N GLN A 156 -4.67 -2.23 13.60
CA GLN A 156 -3.68 -3.30 13.55
C GLN A 156 -3.99 -4.31 12.45
N ASN A 157 -5.26 -4.70 12.27
CA ASN A 157 -5.66 -5.59 11.18
C ASN A 157 -5.42 -4.95 9.81
N ILE A 158 -5.72 -3.66 9.64
CA ILE A 158 -5.41 -2.90 8.41
C ILE A 158 -3.90 -2.90 8.15
N LYS A 159 -3.07 -2.73 9.20
CA LYS A 159 -1.62 -2.81 9.07
C LYS A 159 -1.15 -4.20 8.62
N LYS A 160 -1.77 -5.28 9.12
CA LYS A 160 -1.47 -6.65 8.69
C LYS A 160 -1.85 -6.88 7.23
N ASP A 161 -3.07 -6.50 6.83
CA ASP A 161 -3.51 -6.61 5.43
C ASP A 161 -2.70 -5.72 4.50
N LYS A 162 -2.15 -4.60 4.98
CA LYS A 162 -1.22 -3.77 4.19
C LYS A 162 0.14 -4.44 3.99
N ALA A 163 0.64 -5.14 5.00
CA ALA A 163 1.93 -5.83 4.93
C ALA A 163 1.86 -7.12 4.09
N ASP A 164 0.73 -7.82 4.15
CA ASP A 164 0.46 -9.05 3.38
C ASP A 164 -0.97 -9.01 2.80
N PRO A 165 -1.17 -8.40 1.62
CA PRO A 165 -2.48 -8.10 1.07
C PRO A 165 -3.14 -9.30 0.39
N ILE A 166 -3.65 -10.23 1.20
CA ILE A 166 -4.41 -11.40 0.73
C ILE A 166 -5.89 -11.02 0.57
N ILE A 167 -6.37 -10.91 -0.68
CA ILE A 167 -7.80 -10.71 -0.98
C ILE A 167 -8.53 -12.06 -0.85
N VAL A 168 -9.53 -12.11 0.01
CA VAL A 168 -10.32 -13.33 0.26
C VAL A 168 -11.72 -13.28 -0.35
N HIS A 169 -12.21 -12.09 -0.71
CA HIS A 169 -13.49 -11.94 -1.39
C HIS A 169 -13.60 -10.63 -2.17
N ILE A 170 -14.27 -10.69 -3.32
CA ILE A 170 -14.71 -9.51 -4.07
C ILE A 170 -16.20 -9.68 -4.35
N ASN A 171 -17.01 -8.81 -3.75
CA ASN A 171 -18.46 -8.82 -3.96
C ASN A 171 -18.82 -7.88 -5.10
N THR A 172 -19.38 -8.44 -6.17
CA THR A 172 -20.02 -7.73 -7.28
C THR A 172 -21.37 -8.40 -7.50
N PRO A 173 -22.50 -7.83 -7.03
CA PRO A 173 -23.81 -8.41 -7.31
C PRO A 173 -24.04 -8.44 -8.82
N LYS A 174 -24.69 -9.51 -9.27
CA LYS A 174 -25.22 -9.61 -10.63
C LYS A 174 -26.47 -8.75 -10.79
#